data_AF-A0A2D6WQU4-F1
#
_entry.id   AF-A0A2D6WQU4-F1
#
_cell.length_a   1.000
_cell.length_b   1.000
_cell.length_c   1.000
_cell.angle_alpha   90.00
_cell.angle_beta   90.00
_cell.angle_gamma   90.00
#
_symmetry.space_group_name_H-M   'P 1'
#
loop_
_entity.id
_entity.type
_entity.pdbx_description
1 polymer ?
#
loop_
_entity_poly.entity_id
_entity_poly.type
_entity_poly.pdbx_seq_one_letter_code
_entity_poly.pdbx_strand_id
1 'polypeptide(L)'
;MSLPPIDLAVFHDNGYVRKQCRVTSLWFWTSDQARDTCGDTPEDEYTFIGAPLIDGFEQRGKALKDAMREAFLGFFVDREHVRIDPYPVLARWRDDIHLTIASIADFQPHVTSGSVQPPANPLAVSQPCIRL
;
A
#
# COMPACT_ATOMS: atom_id res chain seq x y z
N MET A 1 -18.07 19.89 1.59
CA MET A 1 -18.05 19.49 0.17
C MET A 1 -17.16 18.26 0.08
N SER A 2 -17.68 17.12 -0.36
CA SER A 2 -16.85 15.93 -0.59
C SER A 2 -15.91 16.19 -1.76
N LEU A 3 -14.67 15.70 -1.67
CA LEU A 3 -13.77 15.71 -2.81
C LEU A 3 -14.42 14.97 -4.00
N PRO A 4 -14.15 15.39 -5.24
CA PRO A 4 -14.61 14.65 -6.41
C PRO A 4 -14.04 13.22 -6.37
N PRO A 5 -14.73 12.26 -7.00
CA PRO A 5 -14.24 10.89 -7.08
C PRO A 5 -12.88 10.84 -7.79
N ILE A 6 -12.00 9.96 -7.32
CA ILE A 6 -10.72 9.70 -7.97
C ILE A 6 -11.02 9.01 -9.30
N ASP A 7 -10.75 9.73 -10.39
CA ASP A 7 -10.96 9.30 -11.76
C ASP A 7 -9.68 9.58 -12.56
N LEU A 8 -8.96 8.53 -12.92
CA LEU A 8 -7.62 8.59 -13.51
C LEU A 8 -7.62 7.95 -14.89
N ALA A 9 -6.88 8.52 -15.85
CA ALA A 9 -6.73 7.99 -17.20
C ALA A 9 -6.29 6.51 -17.21
N VAL A 10 -5.35 6.15 -16.32
CA VAL A 10 -4.83 4.77 -16.19
C VAL A 10 -5.94 3.73 -15.93
N PHE A 11 -7.05 4.12 -15.28
CA PHE A 11 -8.15 3.21 -15.05
C PHE A 11 -8.87 2.89 -16.36
N HIS A 12 -9.22 3.91 -17.14
CA HIS A 12 -9.87 3.74 -18.44
C HIS A 12 -8.97 3.03 -19.45
N ASP A 13 -7.70 3.42 -19.50
CA ASP A 13 -6.71 2.86 -20.43
C ASP A 13 -6.45 1.36 -20.18
N ASN A 14 -6.67 0.88 -18.95
CA ASN A 14 -6.49 -0.52 -18.57
C ASN A 14 -7.81 -1.28 -18.34
N GLY A 15 -8.94 -0.74 -18.82
CA GLY A 15 -10.23 -1.44 -18.80
C GLY A 15 -10.89 -1.54 -17.42
N TYR A 16 -10.50 -0.71 -16.47
CA TYR A 16 -11.19 -0.60 -15.18
C TYR A 16 -12.50 0.17 -15.34
N VAL A 17 -13.53 -0.32 -14.68
CA VAL A 17 -14.83 0.34 -14.58
C VAL A 17 -15.14 0.69 -13.13
N ARG A 18 -15.73 1.86 -12.93
CA ARG A 18 -16.19 2.31 -11.61
C ARG A 18 -17.59 1.79 -11.35
N LYS A 19 -17.78 1.12 -10.21
CA LYS A 19 -19.05 0.53 -9.78
C LYS A 19 -19.38 0.91 -8.33
N GLN A 20 -20.64 0.75 -7.95
CA GLN A 20 -21.08 0.89 -6.57
C GLN A 20 -21.29 -0.50 -5.98
N CYS A 21 -20.70 -0.75 -4.81
CA CYS A 21 -20.82 -2.02 -4.10
C CYS A 21 -22.25 -2.23 -3.61
N ARG A 22 -22.85 -3.39 -3.92
CA ARG A 22 -24.20 -3.73 -3.46
C ARG A 22 -24.34 -3.77 -1.94
N VAL A 23 -23.29 -4.18 -1.22
CA VAL A 23 -23.33 -4.39 0.25
C VAL A 23 -23.08 -3.10 1.02
N THR A 24 -22.01 -2.36 0.67
CA THR A 24 -21.58 -1.18 1.44
C THR A 24 -22.04 0.14 0.83
N SER A 25 -22.58 0.12 -0.39
CA SER A 25 -22.88 1.32 -1.20
C SER A 25 -21.66 2.21 -1.51
N LEU A 26 -20.44 1.76 -1.18
CA LEU A 26 -19.20 2.47 -1.50
C LEU A 26 -18.82 2.26 -2.97
N TRP A 27 -18.14 3.25 -3.54
CA TRP A 27 -17.63 3.18 -4.90
C TRP A 27 -16.29 2.45 -4.96
N PHE A 28 -16.11 1.58 -5.94
CA PHE A 28 -14.85 0.86 -6.18
C PHE A 28 -14.56 0.75 -7.68
N TRP A 29 -13.30 0.47 -8.01
CA TRP A 29 -12.83 0.23 -9.37
C TRP A 29 -12.52 -1.26 -9.55
N THR A 30 -12.92 -1.84 -10.69
CA THR A 30 -12.68 -3.25 -11.00
C THR A 30 -12.46 -3.44 -12.50
N SER A 31 -11.58 -4.36 -12.88
CA SER A 31 -11.49 -4.85 -14.26
C SER A 31 -12.51 -5.95 -14.57
N ASP A 32 -13.10 -6.55 -13.53
CA ASP A 32 -14.15 -7.57 -13.67
C ASP A 32 -15.52 -6.91 -13.90
N GLN A 33 -16.08 -7.12 -15.10
CA GLN A 33 -17.38 -6.60 -15.50
C GLN A 33 -18.56 -7.30 -14.80
N ALA A 34 -18.40 -8.50 -14.26
CA ALA A 34 -19.46 -9.20 -13.54
C ALA A 34 -19.50 -8.84 -12.04
N ARG A 35 -18.38 -8.39 -11.46
CA ARG A 35 -18.28 -8.09 -10.02
C ARG A 35 -19.22 -6.97 -9.56
N ASP A 36 -19.98 -7.20 -8.49
CA ASP A 36 -20.91 -6.25 -7.86
C ASP A 36 -20.57 -5.93 -6.37
N THR A 37 -19.55 -6.58 -5.80
CA THR A 37 -19.01 -6.36 -4.45
C THR A 37 -17.61 -5.75 -4.47
N CYS A 38 -17.22 -4.99 -3.43
CA CYS A 38 -15.93 -4.29 -3.41
C CYS A 38 -14.73 -5.14 -2.97
N GLY A 39 -14.92 -6.40 -2.56
CA GLY A 39 -13.82 -7.27 -2.12
C GLY A 39 -13.43 -7.15 -0.66
N ASP A 40 -14.14 -6.31 0.10
CA ASP A 40 -13.92 -6.12 1.53
C ASP A 40 -15.29 -6.04 2.23
N THR A 41 -16.04 -7.14 2.13
CA THR A 41 -17.40 -7.25 2.68
C THR A 41 -17.61 -8.65 3.27
N PRO A 42 -18.66 -8.85 4.10
CA PRO A 42 -19.00 -10.18 4.60
C PRO A 42 -19.34 -11.20 3.50
N GLU A 43 -19.66 -10.76 2.28
CA GLU A 43 -19.92 -11.63 1.13
C GLU A 43 -18.64 -11.96 0.33
N ASP A 44 -17.54 -11.24 0.57
CA ASP A 44 -16.24 -11.46 -0.08
C ASP A 44 -15.31 -12.25 0.87
N GLU A 45 -15.42 -13.58 0.87
CA GLU A 45 -14.55 -14.44 1.67
C GLU A 45 -13.12 -14.52 1.13
N TYR A 46 -12.17 -14.88 2.02
CA TYR A 46 -10.78 -15.13 1.62
C TYR A 46 -10.65 -16.38 0.75
N THR A 47 -10.48 -16.18 -0.55
CA THR A 47 -10.30 -17.26 -1.53
C THR A 47 -8.89 -17.86 -1.55
N PHE A 48 -7.90 -17.15 -0.97
CA PHE A 48 -6.49 -17.53 -1.03
C PHE A 48 -6.05 -18.54 0.04
N ILE A 49 -6.93 -18.92 0.96
CA ILE A 49 -6.61 -19.89 2.02
C ILE A 49 -6.56 -21.29 1.41
N GLY A 50 -5.37 -21.89 1.40
CA GLY A 50 -5.14 -23.20 0.76
C GLY A 50 -4.96 -23.16 -0.75
N ALA A 51 -5.21 -22.01 -1.39
CA ALA A 51 -5.02 -21.76 -2.81
C ALA A 51 -4.23 -20.46 -3.02
N PRO A 52 -2.88 -20.49 -2.95
CA PRO A 52 -2.05 -19.31 -3.15
C PRO A 52 -2.34 -18.60 -4.49
N LEU A 53 -2.51 -17.28 -4.46
CA LEU A 53 -2.81 -16.47 -5.65
C LEU A 53 -1.58 -15.99 -6.41
N ILE A 54 -0.40 -16.06 -5.79
CA ILE A 54 0.86 -15.53 -6.33
C ILE A 54 1.82 -16.70 -6.50
N ASP A 55 2.11 -17.03 -7.75
CA ASP A 55 3.07 -18.08 -8.11
C ASP A 55 4.52 -17.65 -7.83
N GLY A 56 5.44 -18.62 -7.74
CA GLY A 56 6.88 -18.36 -7.62
C GLY A 56 7.38 -18.15 -6.18
N PHE A 57 6.52 -18.35 -5.17
CA PHE A 57 6.86 -18.21 -3.76
C PHE A 57 6.48 -19.47 -2.96
N GLU A 58 7.26 -20.54 -3.12
CA GLU A 58 7.04 -21.82 -2.42
C GLU A 58 7.43 -21.77 -0.93
N GLN A 59 8.33 -20.85 -0.57
CA GLN A 59 8.81 -20.64 0.78
C GLN A 59 7.73 -20.12 1.72
N ARG A 60 7.92 -20.32 3.04
CA ARG A 60 6.97 -19.89 4.09
C ARG A 60 7.68 -19.12 5.22
N GLY A 61 6.89 -18.46 6.06
CA GLY A 61 7.38 -17.78 7.27
C GLY A 61 8.38 -16.66 6.96
N LYS A 62 9.51 -16.64 7.69
CA LYS A 62 10.54 -15.59 7.54
C LYS A 62 11.13 -15.55 6.14
N ALA A 63 11.39 -16.71 5.52
CA ALA A 63 11.97 -16.78 4.18
C ALA A 63 11.06 -16.13 3.13
N LEU A 64 9.74 -16.36 3.22
CA LEU A 64 8.75 -15.70 2.36
C LEU A 64 8.74 -14.18 2.59
N LYS A 65 8.71 -13.75 3.86
CA LYS A 65 8.72 -12.33 4.21
C LYS A 65 9.94 -11.61 3.64
N ASP A 66 11.12 -12.20 3.78
CA ASP A 66 12.36 -11.61 3.29
C ASP A 66 12.40 -11.59 1.75
N ALA A 67 11.97 -12.68 1.10
CA ALA A 67 11.88 -12.72 -0.36
C ALA A 67 10.91 -11.68 -0.93
N MET A 68 9.73 -11.51 -0.33
CA MET A 68 8.74 -10.54 -0.77
C MET A 68 9.21 -9.09 -0.54
N ARG A 69 9.94 -8.84 0.56
CA ARG A 69 10.57 -7.53 0.80
C ARG A 69 11.56 -7.20 -0.31
N GLU A 70 12.44 -8.12 -0.68
CA GLU A 70 13.42 -7.89 -1.73
C GLU A 70 12.76 -7.78 -3.11
N ALA A 71 11.72 -8.55 -3.40
CA ALA A 71 10.94 -8.41 -4.63
C ALA A 71 10.30 -7.02 -4.75
N PHE A 72 9.68 -6.51 -3.68
CA PHE A 72 9.10 -5.17 -3.63
C PHE A 72 10.16 -4.08 -3.80
N LEU A 73 11.23 -4.11 -3.00
CA LEU A 73 12.26 -3.07 -3.03
C LEU A 73 13.04 -3.09 -4.36
N GLY A 74 13.40 -4.27 -4.85
CA GLY A 74 14.08 -4.45 -6.14
C GLY A 74 13.27 -3.87 -7.30
N PHE A 75 11.96 -4.18 -7.35
CA PHE A 75 11.07 -3.65 -8.40
C PHE A 75 11.08 -2.11 -8.50
N PHE A 76 11.13 -1.42 -7.36
CA PHE A 76 11.15 0.05 -7.31
C PHE A 76 12.55 0.62 -7.56
N VAL A 77 13.61 -0.06 -7.11
CA VAL A 77 15.00 0.32 -7.43
C VAL A 77 15.25 0.26 -8.93
N ASP A 78 14.77 -0.78 -9.62
CA ASP A 78 14.84 -0.90 -11.09
C ASP A 78 14.07 0.22 -11.82
N ARG A 79 13.21 0.95 -11.10
CA ARG A 79 12.43 2.11 -11.56
C ARG A 79 12.91 3.41 -10.93
N GLU A 80 14.21 3.49 -10.62
CA GLU A 80 14.90 4.69 -10.18
C GLU A 80 14.44 5.25 -8.82
N HIS A 81 13.74 4.45 -8.01
CA HIS A 81 13.47 4.81 -6.62
C HIS A 81 14.67 4.45 -5.75
N VAL A 82 15.04 5.34 -4.83
CA VAL A 82 16.11 5.04 -3.89
C VAL A 82 15.57 4.20 -2.74
N ARG A 83 16.15 3.02 -2.54
CA ARG A 83 15.90 2.20 -1.35
C ARG A 83 16.49 2.89 -0.12
N ILE A 84 15.69 3.04 0.93
CA ILE A 84 16.14 3.51 2.24
C ILE A 84 15.95 2.44 3.32
N ASP A 85 16.73 2.55 4.40
CA ASP A 85 16.56 1.71 5.58
C ASP A 85 15.34 2.13 6.40
N PRO A 86 14.67 1.18 7.08
CA PRO A 86 13.52 1.49 7.91
C PRO A 86 13.92 2.32 9.14
N TYR A 87 13.02 3.22 9.53
CA TYR A 87 13.08 4.00 10.76
C TYR A 87 12.70 3.12 11.97
N PRO A 88 13.13 3.50 13.20
CA PRO A 88 12.72 2.76 14.39
C PRO A 88 11.22 2.88 14.62
N VAL A 89 10.62 1.87 15.25
CA VAL A 89 9.18 1.86 15.57
C VAL A 89 8.80 2.91 16.63
N LEU A 90 9.76 3.44 17.38
CA LEU A 90 9.58 4.63 18.23
C LEU A 90 9.82 5.88 17.39
N ALA A 91 8.82 6.76 17.32
CA ALA A 91 8.85 7.98 16.52
C ALA A 91 9.68 9.09 17.19
N ARG A 92 11.02 8.95 17.22
CA ARG A 92 11.93 9.85 17.95
C ARG A 92 12.11 11.24 17.32
N TRP A 93 11.66 11.43 16.08
CA TRP A 93 11.84 12.66 15.29
C TRP A 93 10.65 13.61 15.36
N ARG A 94 9.61 13.23 16.11
CA ARG A 94 8.34 13.96 16.28
C ARG A 94 7.84 13.78 17.71
N ASP A 95 6.91 14.62 18.12
CA ASP A 95 6.42 14.74 19.50
C ASP A 95 4.90 14.52 19.64
N ASP A 96 4.18 14.37 18.53
CA ASP A 96 2.73 14.19 18.48
C ASP A 96 2.28 12.71 18.50
N ILE A 97 3.15 11.76 18.16
CA ILE A 97 2.90 10.31 18.27
C ILE A 97 4.10 9.59 18.88
N HIS A 98 3.86 8.50 19.61
CA HIS A 98 4.93 7.70 20.22
C HIS A 98 5.50 6.63 19.28
N LEU A 99 4.68 6.05 18.41
CA LEU A 99 5.03 4.90 17.56
C LEU A 99 4.83 5.22 16.09
N THR A 100 5.60 4.56 15.22
CA THR A 100 5.42 4.63 13.77
C THR A 100 4.13 3.89 13.36
N ILE A 101 3.11 4.64 12.94
CA ILE A 101 1.78 4.12 12.60
C ILE A 101 1.60 3.78 11.10
N ALA A 102 2.45 4.36 10.25
CA ALA A 102 2.49 4.19 8.80
C ALA A 102 3.86 4.62 8.28
N SER A 103 4.25 4.16 7.08
CA SER A 103 5.52 4.57 6.44
C SER A 103 5.64 6.08 6.21
N ILE A 104 4.53 6.77 5.93
CA ILE A 104 4.54 8.23 5.76
C ILE A 104 4.90 8.98 7.05
N ALA A 105 4.72 8.36 8.22
CA ALA A 105 5.01 8.98 9.51
C ALA A 105 6.50 9.26 9.72
N ASP A 106 7.38 8.54 9.01
CA ASP A 106 8.84 8.72 9.01
C ASP A 106 9.26 10.08 8.47
N PHE A 107 8.44 10.65 7.58
CA PHE A 107 8.71 11.91 6.88
C PHE A 107 7.90 13.08 7.44
N GLN A 108 6.93 12.80 8.31
CA GLN A 108 6.07 13.81 8.92
C GLN A 108 6.67 14.34 10.24
N PRO A 109 6.45 15.64 10.55
CA PRO A 109 5.80 16.64 9.69
C PRO A 109 6.77 17.31 8.70
N HIS A 110 8.08 17.28 9.00
CA HIS A 110 9.07 18.18 8.41
C HIS A 110 9.29 18.04 6.90
N VAL A 111 9.26 16.82 6.36
CA VAL A 111 9.40 16.61 4.91
C VAL A 111 8.09 16.93 4.21
N THR A 112 6.96 16.48 4.78
CA THR A 112 5.64 16.72 4.21
C THR A 112 5.21 18.19 4.23
N SER A 113 5.75 19.00 5.13
CA SER A 113 5.57 20.46 5.15
C SER A 113 6.47 21.20 4.16
N GLY A 114 7.44 20.51 3.54
CA GLY A 114 8.48 21.12 2.71
C GLY A 114 9.58 21.83 3.48
N SER A 115 9.61 21.71 4.81
CA SER A 115 10.63 22.34 5.67
C SER A 115 11.99 21.67 5.55
N VAL A 116 12.01 20.36 5.24
CA VAL A 116 13.22 19.54 5.06
C VAL A 116 13.06 18.71 3.78
N GLN A 117 14.16 18.48 3.07
CA GLN A 117 14.15 17.60 1.89
C GLN A 117 13.97 16.13 2.29
N PRO A 118 13.27 15.31 1.49
CA PRO A 118 13.25 13.87 1.72
C PRO A 118 14.66 13.27 1.53
N PRO A 119 14.97 12.11 2.14
CA PRO A 119 16.25 11.43 1.94
C PRO A 119 16.55 11.09 0.46
N ALA A 120 15.49 10.88 -0.32
CA ALA A 120 15.53 10.72 -1.78
C ALA A 120 14.14 11.00 -2.38
N ASN A 121 14.07 11.24 -3.69
CA ASN A 121 12.80 11.51 -4.37
C ASN A 121 12.83 11.01 -5.83
N PRO A 122 12.13 9.90 -6.16
CA PRO A 122 11.29 9.09 -5.29
C PRO A 122 12.09 8.09 -4.43
N LEU A 123 11.45 7.55 -3.38
CA LEU A 123 12.05 6.57 -2.47
C LEU A 123 11.15 5.36 -2.26
N ALA A 124 11.73 4.24 -1.83
CA ALA A 124 11.03 3.02 -1.43
C ALA A 124 11.56 2.50 -0.10
N VAL A 125 10.65 2.09 0.80
CA VAL A 125 10.98 1.58 2.15
C VAL A 125 10.02 0.47 2.57
N SER A 126 10.52 -0.50 3.31
CA SER A 126 9.73 -1.55 3.98
C SER A 126 9.66 -1.24 5.49
N GLN A 127 8.84 -0.24 5.88
CA GLN A 127 8.77 0.27 7.24
C GLN A 127 7.95 -0.62 8.20
N PRO A 128 8.52 -1.13 9.31
CA PRO A 128 7.76 -1.73 10.39
C PRO A 128 6.86 -0.70 11.08
N CYS A 129 5.57 -1.00 11.21
CA CYS A 129 4.58 -0.12 11.84
C CYS A 129 3.84 -0.85 12.96
N ILE A 130 3.41 -0.12 13.99
CA ILE A 130 2.59 -0.63 15.09
C ILE A 130 1.26 0.10 15.09
N ARG A 131 0.17 -0.66 15.10
CA ARG A 131 -1.20 -0.18 15.34
C ARG A 131 -1.76 -0.94 16.53
N LEU A 132 -2.15 -0.21 17.57
CA LEU A 132 -2.70 -0.75 18.82
C LEU A 132 -4.22 -0.79 18.78
#